data_AF-A0A3D3T6T8-F1
#
_entry.id   AF-A0A3D3T6T8-F1
#
_cell.length_a   1.000
_cell.length_b   1.000
_cell.length_c   1.000
_cell.angle_alpha   90.00
_cell.angle_beta   90.00
_cell.angle_gamma   90.00
#
_symmetry.space_group_name_H-M   'P 1'
#
loop_
_entity.id
_entity.type
_entity.pdbx_description
1 polymer ?
#
loop_
_entity_poly.entity_id
_entity_poly.type
_entity_poly.pdbx_seq_one_letter_code
_entity_poly.pdbx_strand_id
1 'polypeptide(L)' 'GSDMHVPGILAKAVTALAQRNINVLAMHQSMRQVDMQFIIDENDYQFAIKSLHSALVEVHEHGRAICAA' A
#
# COMPACT_ATOMS: atom_id res chain seq x y z
N GLY A 1 -1.53 -7.85 -6.20
CA GLY A 1 -0.29 -8.52 -5.78
C GLY A 1 -0.45 -10.01 -5.97
N SER A 2 0.64 -10.75 -6.15
CA SER A 2 0.59 -12.21 -6.34
C SER A 2 -0.01 -12.94 -5.13
N ASP A 3 0.18 -12.36 -3.93
CA ASP A 3 -0.45 -12.76 -2.67
C ASP A 3 -0.53 -11.53 -1.75
N MET A 4 -1.73 -11.11 -1.33
CA MET A 4 -1.91 -10.05 -0.31
C MET A 4 -2.52 -10.59 0.98
N HIS A 5 -2.47 -11.92 1.20
CA HIS A 5 -2.78 -12.53 2.49
C HIS A 5 -1.58 -12.40 3.46
N VAL A 6 -1.07 -11.19 3.60
CA VAL A 6 -0.02 -10.85 4.55
C VAL A 6 -0.71 -10.21 5.77
N PRO A 7 -0.69 -10.85 6.95
CA PRO A 7 -1.28 -10.27 8.15
C PRO A 7 -0.76 -8.85 8.40
N GLY A 8 -1.68 -7.92 8.62
CA GLY A 8 -1.35 -6.52 8.90
C GLY A 8 -1.03 -5.65 7.67
N ILE A 9 -1.03 -6.17 6.43
CA ILE A 9 -0.78 -5.34 5.24
C ILE A 9 -1.81 -4.21 5.09
N LEU A 10 -3.07 -4.49 5.40
CA LEU A 10 -4.12 -3.48 5.41
C LEU A 10 -3.87 -2.40 6.47
N ALA A 11 -3.55 -2.81 7.70
CA ALA A 11 -3.26 -1.89 8.78
C ALA A 11 -2.05 -1.00 8.43
N LYS A 12 -1.01 -1.57 7.80
CA LYS A 12 0.17 -0.84 7.32
C LYS A 12 -0.22 0.19 6.24
N ALA A 13 -1.02 -0.20 5.26
CA ALA A 13 -1.49 0.69 4.20
C ALA A 13 -2.32 1.86 4.73
N VAL A 14 -3.33 1.59 5.58
CA VAL A 14 -4.18 2.62 6.18
C VAL A 14 -3.37 3.55 7.09
N THR A 15 -2.42 3.00 7.87
CA THR A 15 -1.53 3.83 8.70
C THR A 15 -0.69 4.77 7.85
N ALA A 16 -0.16 4.30 6.72
CA ALA A 16 0.62 5.14 5.80
C ALA A 16 -0.21 6.29 5.20
N LEU A 17 -1.48 6.04 4.86
CA LEU A 17 -2.39 7.09 4.41
C LEU A 17 -2.70 8.09 5.53
N ALA A 18 -3.01 7.59 6.73
CA ALA A 18 -3.32 8.41 7.89
C ALA A 18 -2.15 9.32 8.33
N GLN A 19 -0.91 8.84 8.26
CA GLN A 19 0.29 9.65 8.58
C GLN A 19 0.47 10.86 7.65
N ARG A 20 -0.12 10.83 6.44
CA ARG A 20 -0.15 11.98 5.52
C ARG A 20 -1.45 12.78 5.60
N ASN A 21 -2.30 12.51 6.59
CA ASN A 21 -3.63 13.10 6.74
C ASN A 21 -4.56 12.86 5.53
N ILE A 22 -4.38 11.74 4.82
CA ILE A 22 -5.22 11.38 3.68
C ILE A 22 -6.44 10.63 4.19
N ASN A 23 -7.62 11.12 3.84
CA ASN A 23 -8.87 10.49 4.24
C ASN A 23 -9.25 9.34 3.31
N VAL A 24 -9.58 8.17 3.87
CA VAL A 24 -10.10 7.03 3.11
C VAL A 24 -11.62 7.11 3.08
N LEU A 25 -12.17 7.44 1.92
CA LEU A 25 -13.62 7.57 1.70
C LEU A 25 -14.32 6.21 1.66
N ALA A 26 -13.65 5.22 1.07
CA ALA A 26 -14.10 3.84 1.03
C ALA A 26 -12.91 2.91 0.78
N MET A 27 -13.13 1.61 1.03
CA MET A 27 -12.14 0.59 0.81
C MET A 27 -12.80 -0.68 0.30
N HIS A 28 -12.15 -1.35 -0.65
CA HIS A 28 -12.53 -2.67 -1.12
C HIS A 28 -11.33 -3.61 -1.07
N GLN A 29 -11.52 -4.80 -0.47
CA GLN A 29 -10.55 -5.88 -0.50
C GLN A 29 -11.28 -7.14 -0.96
N SER A 30 -10.80 -7.75 -2.05
CA SER A 30 -11.44 -8.94 -2.60
C SER A 30 -11.29 -10.16 -1.67
N MET A 31 -12.26 -11.08 -1.71
CA MET A 31 -12.22 -12.33 -0.93
C MET A 31 -11.00 -13.21 -1.25
N ARG A 32 -10.49 -13.12 -2.50
CA ARG A 32 -9.27 -13.82 -2.92
C ARG A 32 -8.00 -13.16 -2.39
N GLN A 33 -8.11 -11.98 -1.77
CA GLN A 33 -7.00 -11.23 -1.19
C GLN A 33 -5.85 -11.03 -2.17
N VAL A 34 -6.20 -10.78 -3.44
CA VAL A 34 -5.25 -10.48 -4.53
C VAL A 34 -5.15 -8.98 -4.80
N ASP A 35 -6.13 -8.21 -4.35
CA ASP A 35 -6.19 -6.76 -4.46
C ASP A 35 -6.75 -6.07 -3.21
N MET A 36 -6.38 -4.80 -3.08
CA MET A 36 -6.91 -3.85 -2.11
C MET A 36 -6.99 -2.49 -2.78
N GLN A 37 -8.15 -1.83 -2.69
CA GLN A 37 -8.43 -0.54 -3.28
C GLN A 37 -8.90 0.45 -2.23
N PHE A 38 -8.39 1.68 -2.32
CA PHE A 38 -8.79 2.80 -1.48
C PHE A 38 -9.41 3.87 -2.36
N ILE A 39 -10.56 4.39 -1.94
CA ILE A 39 -11.19 5.56 -2.54
C ILE A 39 -10.78 6.75 -1.66
N ILE A 40 -10.23 7.79 -2.28
CA ILE A 40 -9.68 8.98 -1.64
C ILE A 40 -10.07 10.24 -2.42
N ASP A 41 -9.85 11.41 -1.85
CA ASP A 41 -9.97 12.67 -2.60
C ASP A 41 -8.92 12.72 -3.72
N GLU A 42 -9.30 13.25 -4.89
CA GLU A 42 -8.41 13.35 -6.05
C GLU A 42 -7.17 14.20 -5.74
N ASN A 43 -7.31 15.23 -4.91
CA ASN A 43 -6.20 16.09 -4.51
C ASN A 43 -5.13 15.33 -3.71
N ASP A 44 -5.51 14.23 -3.07
CA ASP A 44 -4.61 13.38 -2.30
C ASP A 44 -3.94 12.28 -3.13
N TYR A 45 -4.37 12.08 -4.39
CA TYR A 45 -3.96 10.93 -5.22
C TYR A 45 -2.43 10.75 -5.28
N GLN A 46 -1.71 11.82 -5.62
CA GLN A 46 -0.24 11.77 -5.73
C GLN A 46 0.43 11.48 -4.38
N PHE A 47 -0.11 12.02 -3.29
CA PHE A 47 0.44 11.80 -1.95
C PHE A 47 0.17 10.40 -1.45
N ALA A 48 -1.02 9.85 -1.76
CA ALA A 48 -1.43 8.50 -1.41
C ALA A 48 -0.56 7.46 -2.11
N ILE A 49 -0.35 7.59 -3.42
CA ILE A 49 0.52 6.69 -4.18
C ILE A 49 1.94 6.67 -3.61
N LYS A 50 2.53 7.85 -3.36
CA LYS A 50 3.87 7.96 -2.76
C LYS A 50 3.91 7.34 -1.36
N SER A 51 2.88 7.56 -0.55
CA SER A 51 2.80 7.02 0.82
C SER A 51 2.74 5.49 0.82
N LEU A 52 1.85 4.93 0.00
CA LEU A 52 1.66 3.49 -0.13
C LEU A 52 2.92 2.83 -0.72
N HIS A 53 3.54 3.43 -1.73
CA HIS A 53 4.78 2.92 -2.31
C HIS A 53 5.90 2.88 -1.26
N SER A 54 6.09 3.98 -0.54
CA SER A 54 7.14 4.04 0.48
C SER A 54 6.90 3.02 1.60
N ALA A 55 5.65 2.87 2.07
CA ALA A 55 5.33 1.93 3.14
C ALA A 55 5.29 0.45 2.71
N LEU A 56 4.92 0.13 1.48
CA LEU A 56 4.64 -1.25 1.05
C LEU A 56 5.70 -1.82 0.09
N VAL A 57 6.46 -0.97 -0.60
CA VAL A 57 7.44 -1.39 -1.60
C VAL A 57 8.86 -1.13 -1.09
N GLU A 58 9.18 0.11 -0.72
CA GLU A 58 10.55 0.53 -0.36
C GLU A 58 11.06 -0.07 0.95
N VAL A 59 10.18 -0.42 1.90
CA VAL A 59 10.56 -1.02 3.21
C VAL A 59 11.19 -2.41 3.06
N HIS A 60 11.16 -2.99 1.85
CA HIS A 60 12.04 -4.09 1.53
C HIS A 60 13.43 -3.50 1.23
N GLU A 61 14.28 -3.44 2.25
CA GLU A 61 15.71 -3.63 1.98
C GLU A 61 15.78 -4.92 1.15
N HIS A 62 16.06 -4.78 -0.15
CA HIS A 62 16.34 -5.90 -1.02
C HIS A 62 17.63 -6.53 -0.48
N GLY A 63 17.52 -7.37 0.56
CA GLY A 63 18.58 -8.22 1.05
C GLY A 63 19.04 -9.09 -0.11
N ARG A 64 20.03 -8.60 -0.86
CA ARG A 64 20.66 -9.24 -2.01
C ARG A 64 19.68 -9.85 -3.02
N ALA A 65 18.89 -9.02 -3.70
CA ALA A 65 18.15 -9.46 -4.89
C ALA A 65 18.47 -8.63 -6.15
N ILE A 66 19.64 -7.99 -6.18
CA ILE A 66 20.24 -7.48 -7.42
C ILE A 66 21.56 -8.23 -7.61
N CYS A 67 21.47 -9.50 -8.00
CA CYS A 67 22.52 -10.09 -8.81
C CYS A 67 22.11 -9.81 -10.26
N ALA A 68 22.77 -8.83 -10.87
CA ALA A 68 22.76 -8.68 -12.31
C ALA A 68 23.24 -10.00 -12.92
N ALA A 69 22.43 -10.59 -13.78
CA ALA A 69 22.81 -11.62 -14.73
C ALA A 69 22.49 -11.08 -16.13
#